data_AF-A0A256WF26-F1
#
_entry.id   AF-A0A256WF26-F1
#
_cell.length_a   1.000
_cell.length_b   1.000
_cell.length_c   1.000
_cell.angle_alpha   90.00
_cell.angle_beta   90.00
_cell.angle_gamma   90.00
#
_symmetry.space_group_name_H-M   'P 1'
#
loop_
_entity.id
_entity.type
_entity.pdbx_description
1 polymer ?
#
loop_
_entity_poly.entity_id
_entity_poly.type
_entity_poly.pdbx_seq_one_letter_code
_entity_poly.pdbx_strand_id
1 'polypeptide(L)'
;MVIDVPLESTNTILDYLEKNELVLKKIILTHGHYDHIAEAGLLSQKTKAIILMHENDADYLSDVDKHQRIFSMVGEAFYANFLPQQADLLLQHGDIINFGTQELKVLHTPGHTQGGICIVHEDSKSVFVGDTLFAGSIGRTDLPGGDLKQLISSIKENLLVLENDFLVLTGHGDKTTIGNEKIINGYLAT
;
A
#
# COMPACT_ATOMS: atom_id res chain seq x y z
N MET A 1 6.98 8.43 -8.90
CA MET A 1 6.92 7.69 -7.62
C MET A 1 6.50 6.27 -7.90
N VAL A 2 6.58 5.38 -6.93
CA VAL A 2 6.02 4.02 -6.97
C VAL A 2 5.20 3.82 -5.70
N ILE A 3 4.09 3.09 -5.80
CA ILE A 3 3.27 2.65 -4.68
C ILE A 3 3.39 1.13 -4.61
N ASP A 4 3.83 0.62 -3.47
CA ASP A 4 4.21 -0.77 -3.20
C ASP A 4 5.32 -1.32 -4.12
N VAL A 5 6.18 -2.18 -3.56
CA VAL A 5 7.35 -2.75 -4.23
C VAL A 5 7.43 -4.26 -3.92
N PRO A 6 6.62 -5.08 -4.62
CA PRO A 6 6.62 -6.54 -4.46
C PRO A 6 7.95 -7.19 -4.83
N LEU A 7 8.08 -8.48 -4.52
CA LEU A 7 9.19 -9.30 -4.96
C LEU A 7 9.30 -9.32 -6.49
N GLU A 8 10.52 -9.32 -7.02
CA GLU A 8 10.84 -9.35 -8.46
C GLU A 8 10.39 -8.11 -9.26
N SER A 9 10.09 -6.99 -8.59
CA SER A 9 9.61 -5.77 -9.26
C SER A 9 10.70 -4.76 -9.57
N THR A 10 11.83 -4.78 -8.85
CA THR A 10 12.87 -3.74 -8.94
C THR A 10 13.42 -3.58 -10.35
N ASN A 11 13.78 -4.67 -11.03
CA ASN A 11 14.36 -4.58 -12.37
C ASN A 11 13.33 -4.04 -13.38
N THR A 12 12.08 -4.51 -13.31
CA THR A 12 10.98 -4.00 -14.15
C THR A 12 10.77 -2.49 -13.96
N ILE A 13 10.84 -2.02 -12.71
CA ILE A 13 10.73 -0.60 -12.38
C ILE A 13 11.92 0.18 -12.94
N LEU A 14 13.15 -0.30 -12.75
CA LEU A 14 14.36 0.36 -13.26
C LEU A 14 14.37 0.46 -14.78
N ASP A 15 14.01 -0.62 -15.49
CA ASP A 15 13.90 -0.64 -16.95
C ASP A 15 12.85 0.36 -17.44
N TYR A 16 11.71 0.44 -16.74
CA TYR A 16 10.67 1.44 -17.06
C TYR A 16 11.17 2.87 -16.83
N LEU A 17 11.89 3.12 -15.74
CA LEU A 17 12.45 4.44 -15.44
C LEU A 17 13.48 4.85 -16.50
N GLU A 18 14.40 3.96 -16.86
CA GLU A 18 15.42 4.22 -17.89
C GLU A 18 14.79 4.48 -19.26
N LYS A 19 13.90 3.60 -19.70
CA LYS A 19 13.22 3.71 -21.01
C LYS A 19 12.44 5.02 -21.18
N ASN A 20 11.92 5.57 -20.09
CA ASN A 20 11.11 6.78 -20.10
C ASN A 20 11.86 8.01 -19.58
N GLU A 21 13.18 7.90 -19.33
CA GLU A 21 14.02 8.99 -18.80
C GLU A 21 13.47 9.60 -17.50
N LEU A 22 12.91 8.76 -16.62
CA LEU A 22 12.27 9.15 -15.37
C LEU A 22 13.21 9.00 -14.18
N VAL A 23 13.07 9.90 -13.21
CA VAL A 23 13.79 9.82 -11.92
C VAL A 23 12.80 9.48 -10.80
N LEU A 24 13.01 8.34 -10.15
CA LEU A 24 12.22 7.97 -8.98
C LEU A 24 12.63 8.80 -7.76
N LYS A 25 11.66 9.46 -7.12
CA LYS A 25 11.90 10.31 -5.93
C LYS A 25 11.31 9.77 -4.64
N LYS A 26 10.21 9.02 -4.73
CA LYS A 26 9.44 8.52 -3.58
C LYS A 26 8.93 7.11 -3.86
N ILE A 27 9.00 6.27 -2.85
CA ILE A 27 8.36 4.97 -2.73
C ILE A 27 7.35 5.09 -1.59
N ILE A 28 6.08 4.82 -1.85
CA ILE A 28 5.01 4.86 -0.84
C ILE A 28 4.56 3.43 -0.61
N LEU A 29 4.51 3.00 0.64
CA LEU A 29 4.07 1.65 0.99
C LEU A 29 2.74 1.71 1.70
N THR A 30 1.75 0.99 1.18
CA THR A 30 0.38 0.99 1.70
C THR A 30 0.29 0.28 3.05
N HIS A 31 1.11 -0.76 3.26
CA HIS A 31 1.18 -1.49 4.53
C HIS A 31 2.44 -2.38 4.59
N GLY A 32 2.67 -3.02 5.73
CA GLY A 32 3.90 -3.77 6.05
C GLY A 32 4.01 -5.20 5.54
N HIS A 33 3.09 -5.70 4.71
CA HIS A 33 3.19 -7.08 4.25
C HIS A 33 4.25 -7.28 3.17
N TYR A 34 4.85 -8.48 3.17
CA TYR A 34 6.01 -8.82 2.36
C TYR A 34 5.77 -8.60 0.86
N ASP A 35 4.59 -8.96 0.37
CA ASP A 35 4.20 -8.85 -1.03
C ASP A 35 3.97 -7.40 -1.47
N HIS A 36 4.08 -6.44 -0.56
CA HIS A 36 4.04 -5.00 -0.85
C HIS A 36 5.36 -4.30 -0.57
N ILE A 37 6.26 -4.86 0.24
CA ILE A 37 7.48 -4.18 0.69
C ILE A 37 8.79 -4.87 0.32
N ALA A 38 8.73 -6.10 -0.21
CA ALA A 38 9.88 -7.00 -0.33
C ALA A 38 11.15 -6.35 -0.91
N GLU A 39 11.04 -5.54 -1.96
CA GLU A 39 12.20 -4.94 -2.60
C GLU A 39 12.29 -3.41 -2.42
N ALA A 40 11.48 -2.84 -1.51
CA ALA A 40 11.43 -1.40 -1.32
C ALA A 40 12.79 -0.82 -0.90
N GLY A 41 13.50 -1.49 0.01
CA GLY A 41 14.86 -1.09 0.42
C GLY A 41 15.88 -1.20 -0.71
N LEU A 42 15.83 -2.28 -1.50
CA LEU A 42 16.70 -2.46 -2.66
C LEU A 42 16.48 -1.37 -3.72
N LEU A 43 15.21 -1.10 -4.05
CA LEU A 43 14.84 -0.06 -5.01
C LEU A 43 15.25 1.33 -4.51
N SER A 44 15.03 1.63 -3.22
CA SER A 44 15.49 2.86 -2.57
C SER A 44 17.01 3.02 -2.68
N GLN A 45 17.79 1.98 -2.37
CA GLN A 45 19.25 2.02 -2.46
C GLN A 45 19.74 2.36 -3.88
N LYS A 46 19.13 1.74 -4.91
CA LYS A 46 19.49 1.92 -6.32
C LYS A 46 19.08 3.27 -6.88
N THR A 47 17.93 3.81 -6.46
CA THR A 47 17.35 5.04 -7.04
C THR A 47 17.56 6.29 -6.20
N LYS A 48 17.95 6.12 -4.93
CA LYS A 48 17.95 7.18 -3.89
C LYS A 48 16.57 7.76 -3.59
N ALA A 49 15.50 7.06 -3.98
CA ALA A 49 14.14 7.42 -3.61
C ALA A 49 13.92 7.17 -2.12
N ILE A 50 13.24 8.11 -1.46
CA ILE A 50 12.86 7.96 -0.05
C ILE A 50 11.64 7.05 0.10
N ILE A 51 11.57 6.29 1.19
CA ILE A 51 10.43 5.45 1.55
C ILE A 51 9.50 6.19 2.52
N LEU A 52 8.20 6.16 2.20
CA LEU A 52 7.13 6.70 3.02
C LEU A 52 6.18 5.57 3.41
N MET A 53 5.81 5.50 4.68
CA MET A 53 4.97 4.44 5.25
C MET A 53 4.31 4.94 6.54
N HIS A 54 3.19 4.37 6.95
CA HIS A 54 2.57 4.68 8.23
C HIS A 54 3.40 4.14 9.42
N GLU A 55 3.46 4.88 10.52
CA GLU A 55 4.29 4.53 11.69
C GLU A 55 3.99 3.14 12.27
N ASN A 56 2.72 2.75 12.33
CA ASN A 56 2.29 1.47 12.91
C ASN A 56 2.75 0.22 12.14
N ASP A 57 3.19 0.37 10.88
CA ASP A 57 3.76 -0.73 10.09
C ASP A 57 5.25 -0.50 9.76
N ALA A 58 5.84 0.62 10.17
CA ALA A 58 7.19 1.03 9.77
C ALA A 58 8.29 0.05 10.20
N ASP A 59 8.08 -0.65 11.30
CA ASP A 59 9.04 -1.63 11.80
C ASP A 59 9.13 -2.89 10.91
N TYR A 60 8.09 -3.23 10.12
CA TYR A 60 8.17 -4.31 9.14
C TYR A 60 9.30 -4.06 8.14
N LEU A 61 9.59 -2.82 7.74
CA LEU A 61 10.71 -2.53 6.84
C LEU A 61 12.10 -2.81 7.43
N SER A 62 12.22 -2.79 8.76
CA SER A 62 13.49 -2.92 9.45
C SER A 62 13.68 -4.25 10.18
N ASP A 63 12.56 -4.90 10.53
CA ASP A 63 12.53 -6.12 11.33
C ASP A 63 12.15 -7.32 10.47
N VAL A 64 13.18 -8.08 10.10
CA VAL A 64 13.03 -9.32 9.32
C VAL A 64 12.20 -10.35 10.08
N ASP A 65 12.20 -10.33 11.42
CA ASP A 65 11.52 -11.33 12.23
C ASP A 65 9.99 -11.22 12.12
N LYS A 66 9.48 -10.03 11.80
CA LYS A 66 8.05 -9.84 11.50
C LYS A 66 7.58 -10.60 10.26
N HIS A 67 8.50 -11.04 9.42
CA HIS A 67 8.23 -11.83 8.22
C HIS A 67 8.45 -13.34 8.42
N GLN A 68 8.79 -13.81 9.64
CA GLN A 68 9.11 -15.23 9.88
C GLN A 68 8.03 -16.21 9.43
N ARG A 69 6.74 -15.86 9.55
CA ARG A 69 5.64 -16.72 9.06
C ARG A 69 5.66 -16.88 7.54
N ILE A 70 6.13 -15.85 6.84
CA ILE A 70 6.26 -15.84 5.39
C ILE A 70 7.51 -16.58 4.94
N PHE A 71 8.59 -16.60 5.73
CA PHE A 71 9.79 -17.43 5.42
C PHE A 71 9.43 -18.89 5.13
N SER A 72 8.50 -19.47 5.90
CA SER A 72 8.03 -20.84 5.67
C SER A 72 7.28 -21.04 4.34
N MET A 73 6.80 -19.96 3.70
CA MET A 73 6.06 -19.98 2.44
C MET A 73 6.91 -19.62 1.22
N VAL A 74 7.76 -18.59 1.32
CA VAL A 74 8.53 -18.06 0.17
C VAL A 74 10.04 -18.30 0.28
N GLY A 75 10.49 -18.91 1.38
CA GLY A 75 11.87 -19.37 1.57
C GLY A 75 12.93 -18.26 1.47
N GLU A 76 14.12 -18.65 1.02
CA GLU A 76 15.30 -17.78 0.91
C GLU A 76 15.14 -16.65 -0.12
N ALA A 77 14.23 -16.79 -1.09
CA ALA A 77 14.06 -15.82 -2.18
C ALA A 77 13.67 -14.43 -1.68
N PHE A 78 12.81 -14.34 -0.66
CA PHE A 78 12.49 -13.07 -0.01
C PHE A 78 13.72 -12.45 0.68
N TYR A 79 14.46 -13.26 1.43
CA TYR A 79 15.61 -12.81 2.21
C TYR A 79 16.78 -12.34 1.35
N ALA A 80 16.89 -12.85 0.12
CA ALA A 80 17.94 -12.44 -0.81
C ALA A 80 17.78 -10.98 -1.27
N ASN A 81 16.55 -10.49 -1.38
CA ASN A 81 16.25 -9.15 -1.92
C ASN A 81 15.70 -8.18 -0.86
N PHE A 82 15.29 -8.67 0.30
CA PHE A 82 14.88 -7.82 1.41
C PHE A 82 16.11 -7.12 2.01
N LEU A 83 16.16 -5.80 1.84
CA LEU A 83 17.19 -4.94 2.43
C LEU A 83 16.55 -4.14 3.57
N PRO A 84 16.80 -4.53 4.84
CA PRO A 84 16.17 -3.87 5.98
C PRO A 84 16.58 -2.40 6.07
N GLN A 85 15.61 -1.51 6.23
CA GLN A 85 15.86 -0.09 6.49
C GLN A 85 14.67 0.57 7.20
N GLN A 86 14.87 1.77 7.71
CA GLN A 86 13.77 2.57 8.25
C GLN A 86 13.04 3.29 7.12
N ALA A 87 11.76 3.59 7.32
CA ALA A 87 11.07 4.56 6.49
C ALA A 87 11.70 5.94 6.70
N ASP A 88 11.92 6.70 5.61
CA ASP A 88 12.48 8.05 5.67
C ASP A 88 11.46 9.06 6.19
N LEU A 89 10.17 8.85 5.90
CA LEU A 89 9.07 9.66 6.43
C LEU A 89 7.91 8.76 6.90
N LEU A 90 7.41 9.07 8.09
CA LEU A 90 6.24 8.41 8.65
C LEU A 90 4.99 9.21 8.28
N LEU A 91 4.03 8.53 7.65
CA LEU A 91 2.77 9.11 7.19
C LEU A 91 1.69 8.98 8.26
N GLN A 92 0.82 9.97 8.35
CA GLN A 92 -0.37 10.00 9.19
C GLN A 92 -1.63 10.27 8.35
N HIS A 93 -2.79 10.01 8.95
CA HIS A 93 -4.07 10.37 8.33
C HIS A 93 -4.12 11.87 8.00
N GLY A 94 -4.51 12.20 6.77
CA GLY A 94 -4.67 13.58 6.30
C GLY A 94 -3.39 14.23 5.76
N ASP A 95 -2.24 13.56 5.84
CA ASP A 95 -1.01 14.05 5.23
C ASP A 95 -1.14 14.22 3.72
N ILE A 96 -0.40 15.20 3.18
CA ILE A 96 -0.31 15.48 1.75
C ILE A 96 1.09 15.15 1.23
N ILE A 97 1.15 14.22 0.28
CA ILE A 97 2.38 13.84 -0.42
C ILE A 97 2.44 14.58 -1.75
N ASN A 98 3.35 15.54 -1.85
CA ASN A 98 3.56 16.32 -3.06
C ASN A 98 4.39 15.56 -4.11
N PHE A 99 3.98 15.64 -5.37
CA PHE A 99 4.77 15.17 -6.51
C PHE A 99 4.60 16.06 -7.75
N GLY A 100 5.65 16.81 -8.09
CA GLY A 100 5.52 17.85 -9.12
C GLY A 100 4.45 18.87 -8.71
N THR A 101 3.42 19.04 -9.54
CA THR A 101 2.27 19.93 -9.30
C THR A 101 1.04 19.18 -8.80
N GLN A 102 1.20 17.95 -8.34
CA GLN A 102 0.10 17.07 -7.95
C GLN A 102 0.23 16.70 -6.46
N GLU A 103 -0.91 16.43 -5.84
CA GLU A 103 -1.02 16.17 -4.41
C GLU A 103 -1.73 14.85 -4.17
N LEU A 104 -1.14 13.97 -3.35
CA LEU A 104 -1.79 12.75 -2.88
C LEU A 104 -2.16 12.91 -1.42
N LYS A 105 -3.41 12.59 -1.07
CA LYS A 105 -3.88 12.60 0.32
C LYS A 105 -3.80 11.20 0.92
N VAL A 106 -3.25 11.12 2.13
CA VAL A 106 -3.18 9.88 2.90
C VAL A 106 -4.44 9.69 3.73
N LEU A 107 -5.04 8.50 3.65
CA LEU A 107 -6.09 8.06 4.55
C LEU A 107 -5.57 6.86 5.35
N HIS A 108 -5.47 6.99 6.68
CA HIS A 108 -5.22 5.83 7.54
C HIS A 108 -6.45 4.93 7.58
N THR A 109 -6.28 3.68 7.17
CA THR A 109 -7.33 2.67 7.03
C THR A 109 -6.91 1.35 7.69
N PRO A 110 -6.74 1.33 9.02
CA PRO A 110 -6.30 0.13 9.73
C PRO A 110 -7.36 -0.96 9.72
N GLY A 111 -6.92 -2.20 9.96
CA GLY A 111 -7.76 -3.38 10.14
C GLY A 111 -7.30 -4.58 9.33
N HIS A 112 -6.71 -4.38 8.15
CA HIS A 112 -5.91 -5.43 7.50
C HIS A 112 -4.54 -5.56 8.21
N THR A 113 -3.88 -4.41 8.38
CA THR A 113 -2.77 -4.18 9.30
C THR A 113 -3.07 -2.97 10.19
N GLN A 114 -2.24 -2.70 11.20
CA GLN A 114 -2.42 -1.54 12.07
C GLN A 114 -1.97 -0.22 11.41
N GLY A 115 -1.08 -0.29 10.42
CA GLY A 115 -0.58 0.85 9.64
C GLY A 115 -1.10 0.95 8.21
N GLY A 116 -2.13 0.20 7.83
CA GLY A 116 -2.69 0.27 6.48
C GLY A 116 -3.12 1.68 6.09
N ILE A 117 -2.71 2.15 4.91
CA ILE A 117 -3.10 3.45 4.35
C ILE A 117 -3.64 3.31 2.92
N CYS A 118 -4.58 4.18 2.58
CA CYS A 118 -5.02 4.43 1.22
C CYS A 118 -4.46 5.78 0.72
N ILE A 119 -4.16 5.86 -0.57
CA ILE A 119 -3.59 7.05 -1.21
C ILE A 119 -4.59 7.59 -2.23
N VAL A 120 -5.14 8.77 -1.95
CA VAL A 120 -6.16 9.42 -2.77
C VAL A 120 -5.51 10.45 -3.70
N HIS A 121 -5.91 10.43 -4.96
CA HIS A 121 -5.63 11.48 -5.93
C HIS A 121 -6.97 12.05 -6.44
N GLU A 122 -7.31 13.25 -5.98
CA GLU A 122 -8.58 13.91 -6.27
C GLU A 122 -8.71 14.26 -7.77
N ASP A 123 -7.64 14.78 -8.38
CA ASP A 123 -7.64 15.25 -9.78
C ASP A 123 -8.01 14.14 -10.78
N SER A 124 -7.55 12.91 -10.54
CA SER A 124 -7.91 11.75 -11.37
C SER A 124 -9.04 10.90 -10.81
N LYS A 125 -9.66 11.32 -9.70
CA LYS A 125 -10.65 10.55 -8.94
C LYS A 125 -10.25 9.09 -8.76
N SER A 126 -9.05 8.86 -8.23
CA SER A 126 -8.53 7.51 -8.00
C SER A 126 -8.00 7.35 -6.59
N VAL A 127 -8.15 6.15 -6.04
CA VAL A 127 -7.61 5.77 -4.74
C VAL A 127 -6.87 4.44 -4.85
N PHE A 128 -5.62 4.42 -4.40
CA PHE A 128 -4.83 3.20 -4.22
C PHE A 128 -5.09 2.69 -2.81
N VAL A 129 -5.62 1.47 -2.68
CA VAL A 129 -6.16 0.99 -1.39
C VAL A 129 -5.31 -0.11 -0.73
N GLY A 130 -4.23 -0.54 -1.38
CA GLY A 130 -3.49 -1.74 -0.98
C GLY A 130 -4.47 -2.89 -0.76
N ASP A 131 -4.42 -3.47 0.42
CA ASP A 131 -5.26 -4.60 0.82
C ASP A 131 -6.47 -4.19 1.67
N THR A 132 -6.86 -2.92 1.64
CA THR A 132 -8.02 -2.44 2.40
C THR A 132 -9.34 -2.90 1.77
N LEU A 133 -9.51 -2.71 0.45
CA LEU A 133 -10.73 -2.96 -0.30
C LEU A 133 -10.42 -3.67 -1.61
N PHE A 134 -11.22 -4.66 -1.98
CA PHE A 134 -11.12 -5.38 -3.25
C PHE A 134 -12.46 -5.37 -4.00
N ALA A 135 -12.45 -5.73 -5.28
CA ALA A 135 -13.68 -5.89 -6.05
C ALA A 135 -14.59 -6.97 -5.43
N GLY A 136 -15.68 -6.57 -4.78
CA GLY A 136 -16.63 -7.46 -4.10
C GLY A 136 -16.12 -8.10 -2.80
N SER A 137 -14.97 -7.69 -2.27
CA SER A 137 -14.39 -8.24 -1.03
C SER A 137 -13.56 -7.21 -0.26
N ILE A 138 -12.94 -7.61 0.85
CA ILE A 138 -12.05 -6.78 1.67
C ILE A 138 -10.76 -7.56 2.01
N GLY A 139 -9.76 -6.85 2.54
CA GLY A 139 -8.56 -7.47 3.11
C GLY A 139 -8.87 -8.53 4.15
N ARG A 140 -8.03 -9.55 4.23
CA ARG A 140 -8.08 -10.52 5.33
C ARG A 140 -7.68 -9.84 6.65
N THR A 141 -8.21 -10.31 7.77
CA THR A 141 -7.96 -9.68 9.09
C THR A 141 -7.55 -10.69 10.16
N ASP A 142 -7.13 -11.89 9.76
CA ASP A 142 -6.77 -13.00 10.65
C ASP A 142 -5.27 -13.10 10.94
N LEU A 143 -4.45 -12.27 10.29
CA LEU A 143 -3.02 -12.14 10.57
C LEU A 143 -2.78 -11.21 11.78
N PRO A 144 -1.59 -11.25 12.42
CA PRO A 144 -1.27 -10.37 13.54
C PRO A 144 -1.48 -8.90 13.19
N GLY A 145 -2.23 -8.19 14.05
CA GLY A 145 -2.61 -6.79 13.81
C GLY A 145 -3.89 -6.61 12.97
N GLY A 146 -4.49 -7.69 12.46
CA GLY A 146 -5.77 -7.63 11.77
C GLY A 146 -6.98 -7.50 12.72
N ASP A 147 -7.96 -6.69 12.33
CA ASP A 147 -9.26 -6.51 13.00
C ASP A 147 -10.36 -6.23 11.96
N LEU A 148 -11.31 -7.16 11.83
CA LEU A 148 -12.42 -7.07 10.87
C LEU A 148 -13.33 -5.87 11.12
N LYS A 149 -13.66 -5.57 12.38
CA LYS A 149 -14.55 -4.45 12.70
C LYS A 149 -13.86 -3.13 12.39
N GLN A 150 -12.56 -3.05 12.71
CA GLN A 150 -11.76 -1.88 12.39
C GLN A 150 -11.66 -1.68 10.88
N LEU A 151 -11.40 -2.74 10.11
CA LEU A 151 -11.29 -2.65 8.65
C LEU A 151 -12.60 -2.16 8.01
N ILE A 152 -13.74 -2.73 8.43
CA ILE A 152 -15.06 -2.30 7.94
C ILE A 152 -15.32 -0.83 8.31
N SER A 153 -14.98 -0.41 9.54
CA SER A 153 -15.11 1.00 9.96
C SER A 153 -14.25 1.91 9.09
N SER A 154 -12.97 1.56 8.89
CA SER A 154 -12.03 2.28 8.05
C SER A 154 -12.54 2.48 6.63
N ILE A 155 -13.09 1.42 6.02
CA ILE A 155 -13.66 1.50 4.67
C ILE A 155 -14.89 2.43 4.66
N LYS A 156 -15.81 2.27 5.60
CA LYS A 156 -17.06 3.06 5.64
C LYS A 156 -16.79 4.55 5.88
N GLU A 157 -15.88 4.87 6.79
CA GLU A 157 -15.61 6.24 7.21
C GLU A 157 -14.68 7.00 6.24
N ASN A 158 -13.75 6.29 5.57
CA ASN A 158 -12.72 6.94 4.76
C ASN A 158 -12.88 6.71 3.25
N LEU A 159 -13.37 5.55 2.82
CA LEU A 159 -13.50 5.22 1.38
C LEU A 159 -14.93 5.43 0.88
N LEU A 160 -15.95 4.96 1.60
CA LEU A 160 -17.33 5.09 1.13
C LEU A 160 -17.88 6.52 1.19
N VAL A 161 -17.16 7.44 1.84
CA VAL A 161 -17.45 8.88 1.81
C VAL A 161 -17.00 9.55 0.51
N LEU A 162 -16.13 8.90 -0.28
CA LEU A 162 -15.71 9.39 -1.59
C LEU A 162 -16.87 9.31 -2.61
N GLU A 163 -16.75 10.10 -3.67
CA GLU A 163 -17.71 10.10 -4.78
C GLU A 163 -17.77 8.73 -5.45
N ASN A 164 -18.94 8.36 -5.96
CA ASN A 164 -19.18 7.01 -6.49
C ASN A 164 -18.33 6.67 -7.73
N ASP A 165 -17.86 7.68 -8.47
CA ASP A 165 -17.04 7.52 -9.67
C ASP A 165 -15.54 7.40 -9.36
N PHE A 166 -15.12 7.42 -8.08
CA PHE A 166 -13.75 7.14 -7.71
C PHE A 166 -13.33 5.73 -8.14
N LEU A 167 -12.27 5.66 -8.94
CA LEU A 167 -11.61 4.43 -9.33
C LEU A 167 -10.80 3.87 -8.15
N VAL A 168 -11.10 2.63 -7.77
CA VAL A 168 -10.38 1.91 -6.71
C VAL A 168 -9.32 1.02 -7.37
N LEU A 169 -8.05 1.35 -7.12
CA LEU A 169 -6.89 0.59 -7.57
C LEU A 169 -6.43 -0.32 -6.42
N THR A 170 -6.74 -1.60 -6.55
CA THR A 170 -6.51 -2.62 -5.52
C THR A 170 -5.06 -3.07 -5.50
N GLY A 171 -4.58 -3.55 -4.34
CA GLY A 171 -3.28 -4.22 -4.22
C GLY A 171 -3.23 -5.54 -4.99
N HIS A 172 -4.38 -6.24 -5.04
CA HIS A 172 -4.56 -7.52 -5.73
C HIS A 172 -5.86 -7.55 -6.53
N GLY A 173 -5.87 -8.31 -7.63
CA GLY A 173 -7.06 -8.54 -8.45
C GLY A 173 -7.49 -7.32 -9.27
N ASP A 174 -8.76 -7.30 -9.63
CA ASP A 174 -9.32 -6.28 -10.52
C ASP A 174 -9.64 -4.96 -9.81
N LYS A 175 -9.44 -3.85 -10.53
CA LYS A 175 -9.92 -2.52 -10.12
C LYS A 175 -11.46 -2.48 -10.06
N THR A 176 -11.99 -1.60 -9.22
CA THR A 176 -13.44 -1.38 -9.06
C THR A 176 -13.74 0.13 -8.90
N THR A 177 -14.96 0.49 -8.48
CA THR A 177 -15.32 1.87 -8.12
C THR A 177 -15.99 1.92 -6.76
N ILE A 178 -15.90 3.06 -6.09
CA ILE A 178 -16.59 3.27 -4.80
C ILE A 178 -18.09 3.02 -4.92
N GLY A 179 -18.72 3.48 -6.00
CA GLY A 179 -20.14 3.26 -6.26
C GLY A 179 -20.49 1.78 -6.43
N ASN A 180 -19.65 1.01 -7.12
CA ASN A 180 -19.86 -0.42 -7.30
C ASN A 180 -19.74 -1.16 -5.96
N GLU A 181 -18.70 -0.89 -5.17
CA GLU A 181 -18.48 -1.56 -3.88
C GLU A 181 -19.58 -1.25 -2.85
N LYS A 182 -20.19 -0.06 -2.87
CA LYS A 182 -21.38 0.24 -2.05
C LYS A 182 -22.56 -0.69 -2.34
N ILE A 183 -22.66 -1.23 -3.56
CA ILE A 183 -23.78 -2.06 -4.02
C ILE A 183 -23.47 -3.54 -3.86
N ILE A 184 -22.29 -3.98 -4.29
CA ILE A 184 -22.00 -5.41 -4.46
C ILE A 184 -21.22 -6.03 -3.30
N ASN A 185 -20.55 -5.23 -2.47
CA ASN A 185 -19.63 -5.76 -1.46
C ASN A 185 -20.39 -6.23 -0.23
N GLY A 186 -20.52 -7.55 -0.07
CA GLY A 186 -21.29 -8.18 1.01
C GLY A 186 -20.79 -7.86 2.42
N TYR A 187 -19.52 -7.45 2.57
CA TYR A 187 -18.97 -7.02 3.87
C TYR A 187 -19.41 -5.61 4.27
N LEU A 188 -19.83 -4.80 3.30
CA LEU A 188 -20.15 -3.38 3.50
C LEU A 188 -21.66 -3.14 3.60
N ALA A 189 -22.47 -4.13 3.24
CA ALA A 189 -23.91 -4.14 3.49
C ALA A 189 -24.19 -3.89 4.99
N THR A 190 -25.17 -3.04 5.27
CA THR A 190 -25.63 -2.71 6.63
C THR A 190 -26.37 -3.86 7.26
#